data_AF-A0A1M5VA06-F1
#
_entry.id   AF-A0A1M5VA06-F1
#
_cell.length_a   1.000
_cell.length_b   1.000
_cell.length_c   1.000
_cell.angle_alpha   90.00
_cell.angle_beta   90.00
_cell.angle_gamma   90.00
#
_symmetry.space_group_name_H-M   'P 1'
#
loop_
_entity.id
_entity.type
_entity.pdbx_description
1 polymer ?
#
loop_
_entity_poly.entity_id
_entity_poly.type
_entity_poly.pdbx_seq_one_letter_code
_entity_poly.pdbx_strand_id
1 'polypeptide(L)'
;ASEKCPNKFDYSNKNEKLDGYINFLQHQGICPEGWHVMNSDIWALLSETSSRSVALYMGSKVAGFGSNNYGLSILPAGYWNPVALEYGYISNSALYWLPQQYPEYDDCSYRVSVRTDEFNRTFRGIKTQGFSIRCVKNY
;
A
#
# COMPACT_ATOMS: atom_id res chain seq x y z
N ALA A 1 15.49 4.17 15.70
CA ALA A 1 14.18 3.50 15.84
C ALA A 1 13.59 3.89 17.19
N SER A 2 12.29 4.17 17.26
CA SER A 2 11.60 4.44 18.53
C SER A 2 11.21 3.10 19.18
N GLU A 3 11.13 3.03 20.51
CA GLU A 3 10.52 1.89 21.20
C GLU A 3 9.09 1.59 20.70
N LYS A 4 8.37 2.62 20.22
CA LYS A 4 7.01 2.50 19.66
C LYS A 4 6.95 1.97 18.22
N CYS A 5 8.07 1.98 17.50
CA CYS A 5 8.18 1.47 16.13
C CYS A 5 9.58 0.86 15.96
N PRO A 6 9.82 -0.36 16.46
CA PRO A 6 11.08 -1.04 16.25
C PRO A 6 11.26 -1.25 14.74
N ASN A 7 12.41 -0.86 14.20
CA ASN A 7 12.79 -1.12 12.80
C ASN A 7 13.13 -2.61 12.64
N LYS A 8 12.15 -3.47 12.86
CA LYS A 8 12.24 -4.91 12.68
C LYS A 8 11.56 -5.24 11.36
N PHE A 9 12.37 -5.77 10.47
CA PHE A 9 11.94 -6.38 9.24
C PHE A 9 12.06 -7.88 9.48
N ASP A 10 10.93 -8.57 9.46
CA ASP A 10 10.92 -10.01 9.41
C ASP A 10 11.11 -10.42 7.94
N TYR A 11 12.01 -11.38 7.71
CA TYR A 11 12.31 -11.96 6.39
C TYR A 11 12.08 -13.48 6.36
N SER A 12 11.50 -14.05 7.41
CA SER A 12 11.42 -15.51 7.60
C SER A 12 10.14 -16.14 7.03
N ASN A 13 9.11 -15.33 6.78
CA ASN A 13 7.79 -15.84 6.39
C ASN A 13 7.75 -16.22 4.90
N LYS A 14 7.61 -17.52 4.64
CA LYS A 14 7.26 -18.09 3.32
C LYS A 14 5.75 -18.30 3.26
N ASN A 15 5.10 -17.82 2.21
CA ASN A 15 3.70 -18.14 1.97
C ASN A 15 3.58 -19.28 0.93
N GLU A 16 3.29 -20.50 1.40
CA GLU A 16 3.16 -21.69 0.56
C GLU A 16 2.01 -21.58 -0.47
N LYS A 17 0.97 -20.77 -0.20
CA LYS A 17 -0.15 -20.55 -1.14
C LYS A 17 0.22 -19.64 -2.32
N LEU A 18 1.36 -18.95 -2.22
CA LEU A 18 1.82 -17.97 -3.19
C LEU A 18 3.09 -18.43 -3.90
N ASP A 19 3.38 -19.74 -3.87
CA ASP A 19 4.42 -20.43 -4.66
C ASP A 19 5.79 -19.69 -4.70
N GLY A 20 6.20 -19.11 -3.57
CA GLY A 20 7.48 -18.40 -3.47
C GLY A 20 7.55 -17.01 -4.15
N TYR A 21 6.43 -16.46 -4.64
CA TYR A 21 6.36 -15.14 -5.28
C TYR A 21 6.48 -13.93 -4.32
N ILE A 22 6.72 -14.15 -3.03
CA ILE A 22 6.71 -13.08 -2.02
C ILE A 22 8.08 -12.97 -1.37
N ASN A 23 8.71 -11.81 -1.54
CA ASN A 23 9.79 -11.40 -0.66
C ASN A 23 9.16 -11.06 0.70
N PHE A 24 9.18 -12.06 1.58
CA PHE A 24 9.65 -12.10 2.96
C PHE A 24 9.43 -10.91 3.92
N LEU A 25 9.37 -9.67 3.44
CA LEU A 25 9.45 -8.45 4.22
C LEU A 25 8.13 -8.08 4.87
N GLN A 26 7.99 -8.45 6.15
CA GLN A 26 6.93 -7.95 7.02
C GLN A 26 7.51 -6.87 7.96
N HIS A 27 6.94 -5.67 7.90
CA HIS A 27 7.26 -4.58 8.81
C HIS A 27 6.01 -4.17 9.55
N GLN A 28 5.97 -4.37 10.87
CA GLN A 28 4.80 -4.03 11.69
C GLN A 28 4.43 -2.55 11.54
N GLY A 29 5.41 -1.66 11.73
CA GLY A 29 5.16 -0.21 11.71
C GLY A 29 4.09 0.21 12.71
N ILE A 30 3.10 0.98 12.24
CA ILE A 30 1.97 1.44 13.04
C ILE A 30 0.83 0.42 13.15
N CYS A 31 0.97 -0.76 12.54
CA CYS A 31 -0.07 -1.76 12.53
C CYS A 31 -0.18 -2.46 13.90
N PRO A 32 -1.38 -2.98 14.27
CA PRO A 32 -1.57 -3.74 15.50
C PRO A 32 -0.66 -4.97 15.58
N GLU A 33 -0.50 -5.52 16.79
CA GLU A 33 0.22 -6.77 16.99
C GLU A 33 -0.40 -7.91 16.14
N GLY A 34 0.45 -8.70 15.48
CA GLY A 34 0.01 -9.73 14.53
C GLY A 34 -0.35 -9.21 13.13
N TRP A 35 -0.14 -7.93 12.86
CA TRP A 35 -0.34 -7.28 11.56
C TRP A 35 0.94 -6.57 11.10
N HIS A 36 1.06 -6.35 9.79
CA HIS A 36 2.14 -5.58 9.19
C HIS A 36 1.63 -4.64 8.10
N VAL A 37 2.43 -3.64 7.76
CA VAL A 37 2.16 -2.75 6.63
C VAL A 37 2.21 -3.58 5.35
N MET A 38 1.15 -3.52 4.56
CA MET A 38 1.02 -4.24 3.29
C MET A 38 2.19 -3.89 2.36
N ASN A 39 3.00 -4.90 2.02
CA ASN A 39 4.19 -4.73 1.21
C ASN A 39 3.87 -4.78 -0.30
N SER A 40 4.86 -4.45 -1.14
CA SER A 40 4.70 -4.35 -2.60
C SER A 40 4.27 -5.66 -3.27
N ASP A 41 4.57 -6.82 -2.68
CA ASP A 41 4.28 -8.12 -3.29
C ASP A 41 2.82 -8.50 -3.15
N ILE A 42 2.19 -8.21 -2.00
CA ILE A 42 0.74 -8.37 -1.87
C ILE A 42 0.01 -7.46 -2.86
N TRP A 43 0.50 -6.23 -3.08
CA TRP A 43 -0.05 -5.34 -4.10
C TRP A 43 0.15 -5.88 -5.53
N ALA A 44 1.28 -6.55 -5.82
CA ALA A 44 1.50 -7.23 -7.09
C ALA A 44 0.49 -8.36 -7.30
N LEU A 45 0.27 -9.20 -6.29
CA LEU A 45 -0.73 -10.27 -6.32
C LEU A 45 -2.14 -9.72 -6.57
N LEU A 46 -2.51 -8.62 -5.92
CA LEU A 46 -3.80 -7.97 -6.16
C LEU A 46 -3.93 -7.49 -7.61
N SER A 47 -2.86 -6.94 -8.17
CA SER A 47 -2.81 -6.54 -9.58
C SER A 47 -2.96 -7.74 -10.50
N GLU A 48 -2.27 -8.85 -10.26
CA GLU A 48 -2.38 -10.07 -11.07
C GLU A 48 -3.80 -10.65 -11.00
N THR A 49 -4.35 -10.80 -9.79
CA THR A 49 -5.71 -11.30 -9.53
C THR A 49 -6.78 -10.46 -10.23
N SER A 50 -6.58 -9.14 -10.31
CA SER A 50 -7.51 -8.22 -10.96
C SER A 50 -7.24 -8.00 -12.45
N SER A 51 -6.36 -8.78 -13.09
CA SER A 51 -5.94 -8.54 -14.49
C SER A 51 -5.46 -7.10 -14.73
N ARG A 52 -4.72 -6.56 -13.75
CA ARG A 52 -4.18 -5.19 -13.69
C ARG A 52 -5.24 -4.09 -13.52
N SER A 53 -6.49 -4.44 -13.22
CA SER A 53 -7.59 -3.50 -12.99
C SER A 53 -7.94 -3.39 -11.50
N VAL A 54 -6.94 -3.04 -10.68
CA VAL A 54 -7.06 -2.99 -9.20
C VAL A 54 -8.20 -2.08 -8.75
N ALA A 55 -8.28 -0.84 -9.25
CA ALA A 55 -9.36 0.07 -8.90
C ALA A 55 -10.74 -0.50 -9.27
N LEU A 56 -10.89 -1.01 -10.50
CA LEU A 56 -12.17 -1.53 -10.96
C LEU A 56 -12.68 -2.70 -10.11
N TYR A 57 -11.84 -3.66 -9.76
CA TYR A 57 -12.28 -4.90 -9.11
C TYR A 57 -12.11 -4.92 -7.59
N MET A 58 -11.29 -4.03 -7.03
CA MET A 58 -11.01 -3.96 -5.59
C MET A 58 -11.25 -2.55 -5.02
N GLY A 59 -11.74 -1.62 -5.82
CA GLY A 59 -12.17 -0.30 -5.37
C GLY A 59 -13.47 -0.37 -4.57
N SER A 60 -13.62 0.53 -3.60
CA SER A 60 -14.81 0.64 -2.76
C SER A 60 -16.06 0.93 -3.59
N LYS A 61 -17.04 0.02 -3.52
CA LYS A 61 -18.36 0.19 -4.14
C LYS A 61 -19.13 1.37 -3.55
N VAL A 62 -19.02 1.59 -2.24
CA VAL A 62 -19.70 2.70 -1.54
C VAL A 62 -19.12 4.06 -1.95
N ALA A 63 -17.83 4.11 -2.28
CA ALA A 63 -17.18 5.33 -2.75
C ALA A 63 -17.31 5.54 -4.28
N GLY A 64 -17.99 4.64 -5.00
CA GLY A 64 -18.06 4.68 -6.47
C GLY A 64 -16.71 4.47 -7.16
N PHE A 65 -15.74 3.85 -6.48
CA PHE A 65 -14.36 3.71 -6.96
C PHE A 65 -14.06 2.35 -7.60
N GLY A 66 -15.07 1.47 -7.64
CA GLY A 66 -14.93 0.12 -8.16
C GLY A 66 -16.14 -0.73 -7.83
N SER A 67 -16.09 -1.98 -8.30
CA SER A 67 -17.13 -2.99 -8.12
C SER A 67 -16.95 -3.80 -6.83
N ASN A 68 -15.73 -3.84 -6.28
CA ASN A 68 -15.35 -4.67 -5.13
C ASN A 68 -15.70 -6.17 -5.33
N ASN A 69 -15.45 -6.70 -6.53
CA ASN A 69 -15.77 -8.09 -6.86
C ASN A 69 -14.96 -9.11 -6.04
N TYR A 70 -13.79 -8.72 -5.51
CA TYR A 70 -12.92 -9.60 -4.72
C TYR A 70 -13.04 -9.40 -3.20
N GLY A 71 -13.94 -8.55 -2.72
CA GLY A 71 -14.19 -8.32 -1.28
C GLY A 71 -13.18 -7.41 -0.57
N LEU A 72 -12.13 -6.94 -1.26
CA LEU A 72 -11.24 -5.89 -0.77
C LEU A 72 -11.81 -4.51 -1.11
N SER A 73 -11.99 -3.65 -0.09
CA SER A 73 -12.44 -2.27 -0.29
C SER A 73 -11.27 -1.27 -0.23
N ILE A 74 -10.76 -0.89 -1.40
CA ILE A 74 -9.79 0.21 -1.56
C ILE A 74 -10.56 1.53 -1.61
N LEU A 75 -10.35 2.36 -0.60
CA LEU A 75 -10.99 3.66 -0.49
C LEU A 75 -10.11 4.74 -1.14
N PRO A 76 -10.61 5.52 -2.11
CA PRO A 76 -9.89 6.64 -2.72
C PRO A 76 -9.87 7.84 -1.78
N ALA A 77 -9.12 7.73 -0.70
CA ALA A 77 -9.06 8.74 0.35
C ALA A 77 -8.34 10.03 -0.10
N GLY A 78 -7.63 10.05 -1.22
CA GLY A 78 -6.79 11.18 -1.59
C GLY A 78 -5.49 11.22 -0.77
N TYR A 79 -4.87 12.40 -0.70
CA TYR A 79 -3.62 12.60 0.03
C TYR A 79 -3.35 14.08 0.38
N TRP A 80 -2.50 14.27 1.39
CA TRP A 80 -1.93 15.58 1.73
C TRP A 80 -0.73 15.91 0.83
N ASN A 81 -0.77 17.05 0.15
CA ASN A 81 0.32 17.59 -0.63
C ASN A 81 1.04 18.73 0.14
N PRO A 82 2.27 18.52 0.62
CA PRO A 82 2.99 19.51 1.40
C PRO A 82 3.49 20.71 0.57
N VAL A 83 3.56 20.59 -0.76
CA VAL A 83 3.96 21.71 -1.65
C VAL A 83 2.79 22.65 -1.89
N ALA A 84 1.60 22.10 -2.14
CA ALA A 84 0.38 22.87 -2.36
C ALA A 84 -0.35 23.26 -1.06
N LEU A 85 0.08 22.70 0.08
CA LEU A 85 -0.52 22.90 1.40
C LEU A 85 -2.02 22.55 1.44
N GLU A 86 -2.40 21.48 0.74
CA GLU A 86 -3.79 21.05 0.63
C GLU A 86 -3.95 19.53 0.71
N TYR A 87 -5.17 19.12 1.06
CA TYR A 87 -5.61 17.74 0.93
C TYR A 87 -6.51 17.62 -0.30
N GLY A 88 -6.18 16.71 -1.22
CA GLY A 88 -6.84 16.62 -2.52
C GLY A 88 -6.97 15.20 -3.05
N TYR A 89 -7.56 15.08 -4.25
CA TYR A 89 -7.76 13.80 -4.95
C TYR A 89 -8.63 12.77 -4.22
N ILE A 90 -9.45 13.23 -3.26
CA ILE A 90 -10.54 12.43 -2.69
C ILE A 90 -11.42 11.94 -3.84
N SER A 91 -11.90 10.69 -3.74
CA SER A 91 -12.71 9.99 -4.75
C SER A 91 -11.97 9.65 -6.05
N ASN A 92 -10.72 10.09 -6.24
CA ASN A 92 -9.96 9.87 -7.47
C ASN A 92 -8.75 8.95 -7.27
N SER A 93 -8.10 9.01 -6.11
CA SER A 93 -6.84 8.32 -5.86
C SER A 93 -6.83 7.63 -4.49
N ALA A 94 -6.35 6.39 -4.45
CA ALA A 94 -5.96 5.71 -3.22
C ALA A 94 -4.45 5.55 -3.21
N LEU A 95 -3.77 6.30 -2.34
CA LEU A 95 -2.31 6.26 -2.21
C LEU A 95 -1.92 5.64 -0.87
N TYR A 96 -1.03 4.67 -0.92
CA TYR A 96 -0.56 3.94 0.26
C TYR A 96 0.95 3.97 0.38
N TRP A 97 1.45 4.24 1.58
CA TRP A 97 2.86 4.04 1.89
C TRP A 97 3.23 2.56 1.86
N LEU A 98 4.40 2.27 1.28
CA LEU A 98 5.07 0.98 1.41
C LEU A 98 6.20 1.08 2.44
N PRO A 99 6.51 0.01 3.18
CA PRO A 99 7.50 0.05 4.26
C PRO A 99 8.96 0.17 3.77
N GLN A 100 9.21 -0.02 2.47
CA GLN A 100 10.54 0.05 1.87
C GLN A 100 10.93 1.50 1.55
N GLN A 101 12.07 1.94 2.06
CA GLN A 101 12.70 3.20 1.66
C GLN A 101 13.05 3.18 0.16
N TYR A 102 12.95 4.34 -0.50
CA TYR A 102 13.38 4.48 -1.88
C TYR A 102 14.92 4.60 -1.93
N PRO A 103 15.63 3.78 -2.73
CA PRO A 103 17.08 3.58 -2.56
C PRO A 103 17.93 4.82 -2.84
N GLU A 104 17.51 5.67 -3.77
CA GLU A 104 18.28 6.86 -4.18
C GLU A 104 18.01 8.10 -3.31
N TYR A 105 16.99 8.07 -2.45
CA TYR A 105 16.52 9.25 -1.72
C TYR A 105 16.09 8.89 -0.29
N ASP A 106 16.90 9.28 0.69
CA ASP A 106 16.65 9.02 2.12
C ASP A 106 15.39 9.71 2.66
N ASP A 107 14.94 10.79 2.01
CA ASP A 107 13.71 11.50 2.35
C ASP A 107 12.46 10.91 1.69
N CYS A 108 12.60 9.77 1.00
CA CYS A 108 11.54 9.15 0.23
C CYS A 108 11.29 7.68 0.62
N SER A 109 10.07 7.24 0.37
CA SER A 109 9.65 5.83 0.48
C SER A 109 8.96 5.41 -0.80
N TYR A 110 8.88 4.11 -1.06
CA TYR A 110 7.96 3.60 -2.07
C TYR A 110 6.51 3.86 -1.64
N ARG A 111 5.64 4.03 -2.63
CA ARG A 111 4.20 4.13 -2.46
C ARG A 111 3.47 3.35 -3.55
N VAL A 112 2.24 2.98 -3.25
CA VAL A 112 1.28 2.50 -4.23
C VAL A 112 0.37 3.63 -4.68
N SER A 113 0.08 3.68 -5.97
CA SER A 113 -0.93 4.50 -6.63
C SER A 113 -2.01 3.57 -7.18
N VAL A 114 -3.24 3.76 -6.71
CA VAL A 114 -4.42 3.12 -7.30
C VAL A 114 -5.37 4.22 -7.75
N ARG A 115 -5.62 4.28 -9.06
CA ARG A 115 -6.56 5.15 -9.75
C ARG A 115 -7.36 4.31 -10.74
N THR A 116 -8.47 4.84 -11.25
CA THR A 116 -9.34 4.11 -12.19
C THR A 116 -8.63 3.71 -13.49
N ASP A 117 -7.62 4.49 -13.90
CA ASP A 117 -6.83 4.35 -15.11
C ASP A 117 -5.36 3.94 -14.87
N GLU A 118 -4.90 3.91 -13.61
CA GLU A 118 -3.51 3.67 -13.27
C GLU A 118 -3.38 2.79 -12.02
N PHE A 119 -2.51 1.79 -12.11
CA PHE A 119 -1.96 1.10 -10.95
C PHE A 119 -0.43 1.11 -11.02
N ASN A 120 0.21 1.60 -9.95
CA ASN A 120 1.67 1.63 -9.85
C ASN A 120 2.11 1.35 -8.41
N ARG A 121 3.13 0.51 -8.23
CA ARG A 121 3.69 0.13 -6.90
C ARG A 121 5.16 0.48 -6.72
N THR A 122 5.76 1.15 -7.71
CA THR A 122 7.17 1.53 -7.73
C THR A 122 7.36 3.05 -7.64
N PHE A 123 6.27 3.82 -7.57
CA PHE A 123 6.35 5.25 -7.39
C PHE A 123 7.00 5.62 -6.06
N ARG A 124 7.74 6.73 -6.13
CA ARG A 124 8.31 7.38 -4.96
C ARG A 124 7.28 8.33 -4.34
N GLY A 125 7.34 8.44 -3.02
CA GLY A 125 6.69 9.48 -2.25
C GLY A 125 7.68 10.15 -1.31
N ILE A 126 7.59 11.46 -1.15
CA ILE A 126 8.40 12.21 -0.18
C ILE A 126 7.78 12.00 1.20
N LYS A 127 8.57 11.67 2.22
CA LYS A 127 8.10 11.28 3.56
C LYS A 127 7.24 12.35 4.27
N THR A 128 7.20 13.58 3.77
CA THR A 128 6.33 14.67 4.24
C THR A 128 4.91 14.64 3.64
N GLN A 129 4.62 13.74 2.69
CA GLN A 129 3.28 13.54 2.12
C GLN A 129 2.41 12.71 3.07
N GLY A 130 1.11 12.99 3.07
CA GLY A 130 0.14 12.23 3.86
C GLY A 130 -0.56 11.17 3.00
N PHE A 131 0.09 10.02 2.79
CA PHE A 131 -0.55 8.83 2.22
C PHE A 131 -1.10 7.92 3.30
N SER A 132 -2.08 7.10 2.93
CA SER A 132 -2.67 6.11 3.84
C SER A 132 -1.68 4.98 4.15
N ILE A 133 -1.90 4.28 5.25
CA ILE A 133 -1.27 2.98 5.54
C ILE A 133 -2.36 1.92 5.47
N ARG A 134 -2.05 0.78 4.85
CA ARG A 134 -2.91 -0.41 4.90
C ARG A 134 -2.18 -1.52 5.65
N CYS A 135 -2.80 -1.99 6.72
CA CYS A 135 -2.31 -3.13 7.48
C CYS A 135 -2.96 -4.42 6.96
N VAL A 136 -2.19 -5.50 6.95
CA VAL A 136 -2.63 -6.87 6.65
C VAL A 136 -2.13 -7.82 7.74
N LYS A 137 -2.89 -8.89 8.00
CA LYS A 137 -2.52 -9.86 9.03
C LYS A 137 -1.27 -10.61 8.57
N ASN A 138 -0.42 -10.96 9.53
CA ASN A 138 0.75 -11.81 9.24
C ASN A 138 0.29 -13.14 8.65
N TYR A 139 1.09 -13.65 7.72
CA TYR A 139 0.89 -14.91 6.99
C TYR A 139 2.11 -15.78 7.11
#